data_AF-A0A8S3IMV8-F1
#
_entry.id   AF-A0A8S3IMV8-F1
#
_cell.length_a   1.000
_cell.length_b   1.000
_cell.length_c   1.000
_cell.angle_alpha   90.00
_cell.angle_beta   90.00
_cell.angle_gamma   90.00
#
_symmetry.space_group_name_H-M   'P 1'
#
loop_
_entity.id
_entity.type
_entity.pdbx_description
1 polymer ?
#
loop_
_entity_poly.entity_id
_entity_poly.type
_entity_poly.pdbx_seq_one_letter_code
_entity_poly.pdbx_strand_id
1 'polypeptide(L)'
;MICLDLIEAKTTGCFDLLDEESKLPTPRPEHFTHEVHNRNKGHARLDFPRKSKLRVSREIRDDEGFLVQHFAGSVVYSTAQFIEKNNDALHTSLLILVQESRNSFIRNVFPKGPEQGQSAGKLNFISVGSKFRSQLADLMNKLRSTVSKQAVIIKRIHAHFLI
;
A
#
# COMPACT_ATOMS: atom_id res chain seq x y z
N MET A 1 13.09 12.78 0.72
CA MET A 1 12.24 12.33 1.84
C MET A 1 10.78 12.75 1.69
N ILE A 2 10.47 13.91 1.10
CA ILE A 2 9.11 14.49 0.99
C ILE A 2 8.03 13.58 0.35
N CYS A 3 8.37 12.70 -0.61
CA CYS A 3 7.39 11.76 -1.20
C CYS A 3 7.05 10.58 -0.27
N LEU A 4 8.03 10.12 0.53
CA LEU A 4 7.79 9.08 1.53
C LEU A 4 6.89 9.63 2.63
N ASP A 5 7.09 10.90 3.01
CA ASP A 5 6.24 11.57 4.00
C ASP A 5 4.76 11.59 3.53
N LEU A 6 4.48 11.87 2.25
CA LEU A 6 3.11 11.80 1.72
C LEU A 6 2.46 10.41 1.84
N ILE A 7 3.25 9.35 1.71
CA ILE A 7 2.74 7.97 1.68
C ILE A 7 2.64 7.39 3.10
N GLU A 8 3.61 7.72 3.96
CA GLU A 8 3.88 7.06 5.25
C GLU A 8 3.67 7.97 6.47
N ALA A 9 3.35 9.26 6.27
CA ALA A 9 3.09 10.18 7.38
C ALA A 9 2.01 9.63 8.30
N LYS A 10 2.26 9.77 9.59
CA LYS A 10 1.29 9.37 10.60
C LYS A 10 0.06 10.28 10.49
N THR A 11 -1.15 9.72 10.50
CA THR A 11 -2.47 10.39 10.45
C THR A 11 -2.83 11.13 9.15
N THR A 12 -1.86 11.45 8.29
CA THR A 12 -2.09 12.17 7.03
C THR A 12 -1.47 11.47 5.81
N GLY A 13 -0.82 10.32 6.02
CA GLY A 13 -0.25 9.53 4.94
C GLY A 13 -1.32 8.71 4.22
N CYS A 14 -1.07 8.40 2.95
CA CYS A 14 -2.00 7.60 2.15
C CYS A 14 -2.37 6.25 2.80
N PHE A 15 -1.42 5.56 3.45
CA PHE A 15 -1.72 4.28 4.11
C PHE A 15 -2.61 4.43 5.34
N ASP A 16 -2.37 5.43 6.18
CA ASP A 16 -3.18 5.66 7.38
C ASP A 16 -4.62 6.05 6.98
N LEU A 17 -4.79 6.91 5.97
CA LEU A 17 -6.11 7.27 5.45
C LEU A 17 -6.83 6.08 4.82
N LEU A 18 -6.10 5.18 4.16
CA LEU A 18 -6.67 3.96 3.58
C LEU A 18 -7.16 3.00 4.68
N ASP A 19 -6.44 2.94 5.80
CA ASP A 19 -6.82 2.13 6.96
C ASP A 19 -8.01 2.73 7.71
N GLU A 20 -8.12 4.05 7.77
CA GLU A 20 -9.29 4.76 8.31
C GLU A 20 -10.53 4.50 7.45
N GLU A 21 -10.42 4.66 6.13
CA GLU A 21 -11.52 4.42 5.19
C GLU A 21 -12.00 2.97 5.26
N SER A 22 -11.08 2.01 5.33
CA SER A 22 -11.40 0.57 5.38
C SER A 22 -12.16 0.16 6.65
N LYS A 23 -12.16 1.00 7.70
CA LYS A 23 -12.89 0.78 8.96
C LYS A 23 -14.27 1.43 8.97
N LEU A 24 -14.60 2.25 7.96
CA LEU A 24 -15.92 2.86 7.87
C LEU A 24 -17.01 1.81 7.59
N PRO A 25 -18.25 2.03 8.03
CA PRO A 25 -19.37 1.12 7.75
C PRO A 25 -19.61 0.90 6.25
N THR A 26 -19.32 1.93 5.44
CA THR A 26 -19.47 1.93 3.98
C THR A 26 -18.23 2.55 3.34
N PRO A 27 -17.16 1.75 3.13
CA PRO A 27 -15.92 2.27 2.55
C PRO A 27 -16.16 2.71 1.10
N ARG A 28 -15.68 3.90 0.72
CA ARG A 28 -15.85 4.44 -0.63
C ARG A 28 -14.53 4.95 -1.20
N PRO A 29 -14.06 4.41 -2.35
CA PRO A 29 -12.82 4.86 -2.99
C PRO A 29 -12.80 6.37 -3.26
N GLU A 30 -13.94 6.96 -3.61
CA GLU A 30 -14.06 8.38 -3.92
C GLU A 30 -13.88 9.25 -2.67
N HIS A 31 -14.39 8.78 -1.52
CA HIS A 31 -14.23 9.45 -0.24
C HIS A 31 -12.76 9.40 0.20
N PHE A 32 -12.08 8.27 0.01
CA PHE A 32 -10.64 8.16 0.22
C PHE A 32 -9.86 9.13 -0.67
N THR A 33 -10.14 9.20 -1.98
CA THR A 33 -9.46 10.16 -2.88
C THR A 33 -9.64 11.59 -2.40
N HIS A 34 -10.86 11.94 -1.99
CA HIS A 34 -11.16 13.26 -1.45
C HIS A 34 -10.38 13.55 -0.17
N GLU A 35 -10.34 12.60 0.78
CA GLU A 35 -9.59 12.77 2.03
C GLU A 35 -8.09 12.91 1.80
N VAL A 36 -7.50 12.15 0.86
CA VAL A 36 -6.08 12.31 0.47
C VAL A 36 -5.82 13.72 -0.04
N HIS A 37 -6.67 14.24 -0.93
CA HIS A 37 -6.52 15.60 -1.42
C HIS A 37 -6.78 16.65 -0.34
N ASN A 38 -7.70 16.40 0.59
CA ASN A 38 -8.12 17.31 1.64
C ASN A 38 -7.07 17.44 2.76
N ARG A 39 -6.53 16.31 3.22
CA ARG A 39 -5.53 16.24 4.30
C ARG A 39 -4.15 16.69 3.85
N ASN A 40 -3.84 16.55 2.57
CA ASN A 40 -2.54 16.92 1.99
C ASN A 40 -2.65 18.12 1.03
N LYS A 41 -3.62 19.02 1.25
CA LYS A 41 -3.76 20.27 0.49
C LYS A 41 -2.45 21.06 0.50
N GLY A 42 -1.94 21.37 -0.70
CA GLY A 42 -0.70 22.16 -0.86
C GLY A 42 0.60 21.36 -0.76
N HIS A 43 0.53 20.02 -0.67
CA HIS A 43 1.74 19.21 -0.71
C HIS A 43 2.40 19.27 -2.09
N ALA A 44 3.66 19.73 -2.17
CA ALA A 44 4.37 20.00 -3.43
C ALA A 44 4.56 18.79 -4.38
N ARG A 45 4.21 17.58 -3.92
CA ARG A 45 4.33 16.32 -4.68
C ARG A 45 2.99 15.65 -4.95
N LEU A 46 1.87 16.25 -4.56
CA LEU A 46 0.52 15.75 -4.79
C LEU A 46 -0.23 16.70 -5.73
N ASP A 47 -0.78 16.16 -6.81
CA ASP A 47 -1.58 16.91 -7.78
C ASP A 47 -2.75 16.07 -8.28
N PHE A 48 -3.66 16.69 -9.02
CA PHE A 48 -4.79 16.01 -9.64
C PHE A 48 -4.37 15.27 -10.93
N PRO A 49 -5.02 14.13 -11.27
CA PRO A 49 -4.74 13.38 -12.50
C PRO A 49 -4.78 14.24 -13.77
N ARG A 50 -5.69 15.22 -13.83
CA ARG A 50 -5.84 16.15 -14.95
C ARG A 50 -4.61 17.01 -15.25
N LYS A 51 -3.72 17.23 -14.29
CA LYS A 51 -2.45 17.95 -14.50
C LYS A 51 -1.35 17.09 -15.12
N SER A 52 -1.59 15.78 -15.29
CA SER A 52 -0.64 14.88 -15.94
C SER A 52 -0.39 15.27 -17.39
N LYS A 53 0.87 15.13 -17.82
CA LYS A 53 1.28 15.34 -19.22
C LYS A 53 0.72 14.26 -20.17
N LEU A 54 0.35 13.09 -19.64
CA LEU A 54 -0.18 11.96 -20.41
C LEU A 54 -1.69 12.12 -20.65
N ARG A 55 -2.14 11.87 -21.89
CA ARG A 55 -3.57 11.94 -22.25
C ARG A 55 -4.42 10.92 -21.49
N VAL A 56 -3.96 9.68 -21.38
CA VAL A 56 -4.66 8.59 -20.66
C VAL A 56 -4.90 8.94 -19.19
N SER A 57 -3.96 9.64 -18.57
CA SER A 57 -4.09 10.10 -17.18
C SER A 57 -5.11 11.22 -16.98
N ARG A 58 -5.49 11.94 -18.05
CA ARG A 58 -6.50 13.00 -18.00
C ARG A 58 -7.93 12.48 -18.11
N GLU A 59 -8.11 11.22 -18.48
CA GLU A 59 -9.42 10.56 -18.54
C GLU A 59 -9.90 10.14 -17.14
N ILE A 60 -8.97 9.94 -16.20
CA ILE A 60 -9.27 9.68 -14.80
C ILE A 60 -9.85 10.94 -14.17
N ARG A 61 -11.01 10.83 -13.54
CA ARG A 61 -11.64 11.95 -12.84
C ARG A 61 -10.87 12.29 -11.56
N ASP A 62 -10.98 13.54 -11.10
CA ASP A 62 -10.27 14.00 -9.91
C ASP A 62 -10.72 13.30 -8.62
N ASP A 63 -11.88 12.65 -8.61
CA ASP A 63 -12.43 11.83 -7.53
C ASP A 63 -12.01 10.35 -7.60
N GLU A 64 -11.42 9.91 -8.72
CA GLU A 64 -11.09 8.49 -8.98
C GLU A 64 -9.58 8.20 -8.91
N GLY A 65 -8.76 9.22 -8.65
CA GLY A 65 -7.32 9.08 -8.59
C GLY A 65 -6.57 10.33 -8.18
N PHE A 66 -5.28 10.16 -7.90
CA PHE A 66 -4.37 11.25 -7.56
C PHE A 66 -3.01 11.05 -8.23
N LEU A 67 -2.28 12.14 -8.42
CA LEU A 67 -0.94 12.16 -9.03
C LEU A 67 0.12 12.40 -7.96
N VAL A 68 1.11 11.52 -7.89
CA VAL A 68 2.28 11.68 -7.02
C VAL A 68 3.55 11.88 -7.84
N GLN A 69 4.31 12.91 -7.47
CA GLN A 69 5.60 13.20 -8.08
C GLN A 69 6.73 12.43 -7.38
N HIS A 70 7.10 11.28 -7.93
CA HIS A 70 8.24 10.49 -7.47
C HIS A 70 9.59 11.04 -8.00
N PHE A 71 10.69 10.49 -7.50
CA PHE A 71 12.03 10.80 -7.98
C PHE A 71 12.21 10.46 -9.48
N ALA A 72 11.60 9.37 -9.94
CA ALA A 72 11.66 8.92 -11.34
C ALA A 72 10.64 9.61 -12.27
N GLY A 73 9.76 10.46 -11.74
CA GLY A 73 8.71 11.13 -12.51
C GLY A 73 7.35 11.15 -11.83
N SER A 74 6.37 11.74 -12.52
CA SER A 74 4.97 11.82 -12.08
C SER A 74 4.26 10.49 -12.37
N VAL A 75 3.57 9.95 -11.38
CA VAL A 75 2.78 8.72 -11.50
C VAL A 75 1.35 9.01 -11.06
N VAL A 76 0.37 8.54 -11.85
CA VAL A 76 -1.04 8.66 -11.53
C VAL A 76 -1.53 7.34 -10.97
N TYR A 77 -2.19 7.40 -9.82
CA TYR A 77 -2.77 6.27 -9.11
C TYR A 77 -4.30 6.34 -9.20
N SER A 78 -4.94 5.23 -9.55
CA SER A 78 -6.40 5.09 -9.50
C SER A 78 -6.80 4.42 -8.19
N THR A 79 -7.80 4.98 -7.50
CA THR A 79 -8.20 4.54 -6.16
C THR A 79 -9.28 3.45 -6.16
N ALA A 80 -9.88 3.14 -7.32
CA ALA A 80 -11.04 2.25 -7.45
C ALA A 80 -10.92 0.89 -6.72
N GLN A 81 -9.71 0.30 -6.69
CA GLN A 81 -9.46 -1.00 -6.06
C GLN A 81 -8.52 -0.93 -4.85
N PHE A 82 -8.20 0.28 -4.35
CA PHE A 82 -7.21 0.43 -3.28
C PHE A 82 -7.70 -0.15 -1.96
N ILE A 83 -8.96 0.11 -1.61
CA ILE A 83 -9.56 -0.36 -0.36
C ILE A 83 -9.63 -1.89 -0.33
N GLU A 84 -10.17 -2.49 -1.39
CA GLU A 84 -10.27 -3.96 -1.52
C GLU A 84 -8.90 -4.62 -1.40
N LYS A 85 -7.89 -4.09 -2.10
CA LYS A 85 -6.52 -4.63 -2.06
C LYS A 85 -5.81 -4.43 -0.72
N ASN A 86 -6.22 -3.45 0.08
CA ASN A 86 -5.63 -3.22 1.40
C ASN A 86 -6.24 -4.11 2.49
N ASN A 87 -7.38 -4.75 2.21
CA ASN A 87 -8.05 -5.62 3.17
C ASN A 87 -7.41 -7.02 3.19
N ASP A 88 -6.53 -7.23 4.16
CA ASP A 88 -5.88 -8.53 4.43
C ASP A 88 -6.42 -9.17 5.72
N ALA A 89 -7.72 -8.96 5.99
CA ALA A 89 -8.38 -9.53 7.15
C ALA A 89 -8.52 -11.06 7.00
N LEU A 90 -7.67 -11.80 7.68
CA LEU A 90 -7.83 -13.24 7.86
C LEU A 90 -8.63 -13.51 9.13
N HIS A 91 -9.75 -14.23 8.99
CA HIS A 91 -10.56 -14.61 10.15
C HIS A 91 -9.81 -15.61 11.05
N THR A 92 -9.77 -15.33 12.35
CA THR A 92 -9.06 -16.16 13.34
C THR A 92 -9.54 -17.61 13.35
N SER A 93 -10.83 -17.88 13.14
CA SER A 93 -11.32 -19.26 13.05
C SER A 93 -10.77 -20.01 11.84
N LEU A 94 -10.48 -19.33 10.72
CA LEU A 94 -9.86 -19.97 9.56
C LEU A 94 -8.40 -20.30 9.84
N LEU A 95 -7.69 -19.42 10.56
CA LEU A 95 -6.33 -19.69 11.02
C LEU A 95 -6.28 -20.91 11.96
N ILE A 96 -7.19 -20.98 12.94
CA ILE A 96 -7.30 -22.12 13.85
C ILE A 96 -7.59 -23.41 13.07
N LEU A 97 -8.53 -23.38 12.12
CA LEU A 97 -8.86 -24.54 11.30
C LEU A 97 -7.65 -25.06 10.49
N VAL A 98 -6.86 -24.15 9.93
CA VAL A 98 -5.62 -24.50 9.20
C VAL A 98 -4.57 -25.09 10.14
N GLN A 99 -4.47 -24.56 11.37
CA GLN A 99 -3.56 -25.08 12.41
C GLN A 99 -3.99 -26.45 12.96
N GLU A 100 -5.29 -26.78 12.93
CA GLU A 100 -5.86 -28.07 13.32
C GLU A 100 -5.88 -29.10 12.17
N SER A 101 -5.39 -28.72 10.99
CA SER A 101 -5.33 -29.62 9.83
C SER A 101 -4.57 -30.92 10.15
N ARG A 102 -5.10 -32.04 9.63
CA ARG A 102 -4.44 -33.36 9.73
C ARG A 102 -3.15 -33.44 8.91
N ASN A 103 -2.92 -32.50 7.99
CA ASN A 103 -1.73 -32.49 7.15
C ASN A 103 -0.56 -31.77 7.85
N SER A 104 0.54 -32.49 8.06
CA SER A 104 1.74 -31.97 8.72
C SER A 104 2.41 -30.82 7.96
N PHE A 105 2.40 -30.83 6.62
CA PHE A 105 2.94 -29.75 5.81
C PHE A 105 2.18 -28.44 6.05
N ILE A 106 0.84 -28.51 6.07
CA ILE A 106 -0.01 -27.33 6.28
C ILE A 106 0.25 -26.70 7.66
N ARG A 107 0.37 -27.52 8.72
CA ARG A 107 0.72 -27.02 10.06
C ARG A 107 2.11 -26.39 10.12
N ASN A 108 3.06 -26.88 9.34
CA ASN A 108 4.42 -26.32 9.30
C ASN A 108 4.48 -24.97 8.59
N VAL A 109 3.64 -24.77 7.56
CA VAL A 109 3.52 -23.48 6.86
C VAL A 109 2.79 -22.44 7.72
N PHE A 110 1.86 -22.87 8.56
CA PHE A 110 1.11 -22.03 9.49
C PHE A 110 1.39 -22.41 10.94
N PRO A 111 2.60 -22.14 11.47
CA PRO A 111 2.94 -22.49 12.83
C PRO A 111 2.04 -21.74 13.83
N LYS A 112 1.73 -22.40 14.96
CA LYS A 112 1.06 -21.74 16.08
C LYS A 112 2.00 -20.65 16.61
N GLY A 113 1.60 -19.39 16.47
CA GLY A 113 2.35 -18.27 17.04
C GLY A 113 2.41 -18.37 18.58
N PRO A 114 3.34 -17.63 19.23
CA PRO A 114 3.36 -17.55 20.68
C PRO A 114 1.99 -17.06 21.17
N GLU A 115 1.46 -17.73 22.18
CA GLU A 115 0.08 -17.60 22.65
C GLU A 115 -0.30 -16.15 22.97
N GLN A 116 -0.78 -15.40 21.96
CA GLN A 116 -1.68 -14.30 22.21
C GLN A 116 -3.02 -14.97 22.47
N GLY A 117 -3.62 -14.74 23.64
CA GLY A 117 -4.96 -15.20 24.01
C GLY A 117 -5.99 -14.65 23.02
N GLN A 118 -6.07 -15.29 21.86
CA GLN A 118 -6.95 -14.93 20.75
C GLN A 118 -8.32 -15.46 21.12
N SER A 119 -9.11 -14.60 21.73
CA SER A 119 -10.54 -14.82 21.85
C SER A 119 -11.11 -15.12 20.47
N ALA A 120 -11.75 -16.29 20.34
CA ALA A 120 -12.44 -16.72 19.15
C ALA A 120 -13.49 -15.66 18.79
N GLY A 121 -13.20 -14.81 17.81
CA GLY A 121 -14.07 -13.72 17.37
C GLY A 121 -13.37 -12.40 17.07
N LYS A 122 -12.10 -12.20 17.45
CA LYS A 122 -11.38 -10.97 17.10
C LYS A 122 -10.86 -11.06 15.66
N LEU A 123 -11.31 -10.16 14.78
CA LEU A 123 -10.69 -9.93 13.48
C LEU A 123 -9.33 -9.28 13.71
N ASN A 124 -8.25 -9.98 13.34
CA ASN A 124 -6.93 -9.37 13.24
C ASN A 124 -6.88 -8.55 11.94
N PHE A 125 -7.50 -7.37 11.96
CA PHE A 125 -7.37 -6.42 10.87
C PHE A 125 -5.95 -5.83 10.89
N ILE A 126 -5.06 -6.45 10.13
CA ILE A 126 -3.73 -5.92 9.85
C ILE A 126 -3.76 -5.49 8.39
N SER A 127 -3.66 -4.19 8.14
CA SER A 127 -3.64 -3.68 6.77
C SER A 127 -2.38 -4.10 6.03
N VAL A 128 -2.50 -4.26 4.71
CA VAL A 128 -1.36 -4.52 3.83
C VAL A 128 -0.33 -3.40 3.95
N GLY A 129 -0.80 -2.14 4.03
CA GLY A 129 0.06 -0.97 4.24
C GLY A 129 0.94 -1.07 5.48
N SER A 130 0.36 -1.49 6.62
CA SER A 130 1.10 -1.66 7.88
C SER A 130 2.16 -2.77 7.79
N LYS A 131 1.84 -3.92 7.16
CA LYS A 131 2.80 -5.01 6.97
C LYS A 131 3.96 -4.58 6.09
N PHE A 132 3.66 -3.91 4.98
CA PHE A 132 4.66 -3.40 4.05
C PHE A 132 5.61 -2.40 4.72
N ARG A 133 5.05 -1.45 5.48
CA ARG A 133 5.83 -0.45 6.23
C ARG A 133 6.82 -1.10 7.19
N SER A 134 6.36 -2.07 7.99
CA SER A 134 7.19 -2.78 8.96
C SER A 134 8.34 -3.55 8.27
N GLN A 135 8.01 -4.33 7.23
CA GLN A 135 9.00 -5.10 6.48
C GLN A 135 10.03 -4.21 5.78
N LEU A 136 9.59 -3.08 5.22
CA LEU A 136 10.48 -2.11 4.59
C LEU A 136 11.39 -1.43 5.62
N ALA A 137 10.86 -1.07 6.80
CA ALA A 137 11.66 -0.49 7.88
C ALA A 137 12.75 -1.47 8.34
N ASP A 138 12.41 -2.76 8.54
CA ASP A 138 13.36 -3.80 8.90
C ASP A 138 14.46 -3.98 7.84
N LEU A 139 14.07 -3.99 6.56
CA LEU A 139 15.02 -4.06 5.46
C LEU A 139 15.94 -2.84 5.42
N MET A 140 15.39 -1.63 5.57
CA MET A 140 16.16 -0.39 5.57
C MET A 140 17.14 -0.32 6.75
N ASN A 141 16.75 -0.84 7.92
CA ASN A 141 17.63 -0.94 9.08
C ASN A 141 18.82 -1.88 8.82
N LYS A 142 18.57 -3.04 8.20
CA LYS A 142 19.62 -3.99 7.80
C LYS A 142 20.54 -3.42 6.71
N LEU A 143 19.99 -2.67 5.76
CA LEU A 143 20.80 -2.02 4.72
C LEU A 143 21.70 -0.92 5.33
N ARG A 144 21.19 -0.16 6.30
CA ARG A 144 21.98 0.87 7.01
C ARG A 144 23.11 0.30 7.84
N SER A 145 23.00 -0.93 8.33
CA SER A 145 24.06 -1.61 9.09
C SER A 145 25.12 -2.28 8.22
N THR A 146 24.99 -2.23 6.88
CA THR A 146 25.92 -2.84 5.93
C THR A 146 26.57 -1.81 5.02
N VAL A 147 27.77 -2.11 4.51
CA VAL A 147 28.47 -1.25 3.54
C VAL A 147 27.77 -1.35 2.20
N SER A 148 27.13 -0.26 1.76
CA SER A 148 26.35 -0.23 0.52
C SER A 148 27.25 -0.14 -0.71
N LYS A 149 27.17 -1.13 -1.61
CA LYS A 149 27.68 -1.04 -2.99
C LYS A 149 26.50 -0.89 -3.94
N GLN A 150 26.50 0.18 -4.73
CA GLN A 150 25.40 0.46 -5.68
C GLN A 150 25.81 0.04 -7.09
N ALA A 151 24.98 -0.77 -7.74
CA ALA A 151 25.10 -1.12 -9.15
C ALA A 151 23.78 -0.78 -9.85
N VAL A 152 23.86 -0.06 -10.97
CA VAL A 152 22.68 0.33 -11.75
C VAL A 152 22.62 -0.55 -13.00
N ILE A 153 21.54 -1.33 -13.13
CA ILE A 153 21.31 -2.20 -14.28
C ILE A 153 20.48 -1.44 -15.31
N ILE A 154 21.03 -1.23 -16.51
CA ILE A 154 20.33 -0.55 -17.61
C ILE A 154 19.75 -1.60 -18.56
N LYS A 155 18.42 -1.66 -18.63
CA LYS A 155 17.72 -2.48 -19.64
C LYS A 155 17.58 -1.66 -20.92
N ARG A 156 18.28 -2.03 -21.99
CA ARG A 156 18.04 -1.49 -23.33
C ARG A 156 16.68 -1.97 -23.83
N ILE A 157 15.73 -1.06 -23.98
CA ILE A 157 14.48 -1.33 -24.68
C ILE A 157 14.73 -1.05 -26.16
N HIS A 158 14.63 -2.06 -27.02
CA HIS A 158 14.66 -1.87 -28.47
C HIS A 158 13.41 -1.07 -28.88
N ALA A 159 13.61 0.15 -29.34
CA ALA A 159 12.58 0.91 -30.04
C ALA A 159 12.41 0.30 -31.44
N HIS A 160 11.40 -0.55 -31.63
CA HIS A 160 10.82 -0.70 -32.97
C HIS A 160 10.03 0.57 -33.25
N PHE A 161 10.73 1.56 -33.79
CA PHE A 161 10.14 2.63 -34.58
C PHE A 161 9.56 1.95 -35.82
N LEU A 162 8.23 1.88 -35.94
CA LEU A 162 7.60 1.70 -37.24
C LEU A 162 7.19 3.08 -37.74
N ILE A 163 7.75 3.36 -38.92
CA ILE A 163 7.46 4.48 -39.82
C ILE A 163 5.98 4.47 -40.19
#